data_AF-Q93PE8-F1
#
_entry.id   AF-Q93PE8-F1
#
_cell.length_a   1.000
_cell.length_b   1.000
_cell.length_c   1.000
_cell.angle_alpha   90.00
_cell.angle_beta   90.00
_cell.angle_gamma   90.00
#
_symmetry.space_group_name_H-M   'P 1'
#
loop_
_entity.id
_entity.type
_entity.pdbx_description
1 polymer ?
#
loop_
_entity_poly.entity_id
_entity_poly.type
_entity_poly.pdbx_seq_one_letter_code
_entity_poly.pdbx_strand_id
1 'polypeptide(L)'
;MDENALGFTSYWRNSLADAESGKGSFERKDAKNFTHWHGIAAGRLDEAIVSKFFKGEKDDVETVDVILRPKVYFRLLQHGKDRSAGAPDIVTPIVTPALLSREGFLYPTPATSIPRDLLEPLPKGAFSIGEIGQYDKYKTTHTTFLYQL
;
A
#
# COMPACT_ATOMS: atom_id res chain seq x y z
N MET A 1 3.56 -29.33 22.42
CA MET A 1 3.23 -27.90 22.25
C MET A 1 3.22 -27.64 20.77
N ASP A 2 2.05 -27.28 20.22
CA ASP A 2 1.84 -27.12 18.78
C ASP A 2 2.77 -26.05 18.19
N GLU A 3 3.64 -26.44 17.25
CA GLU A 3 4.46 -25.51 16.45
C GLU A 3 3.59 -24.45 15.76
N ASN A 4 2.33 -24.78 15.45
CA ASN A 4 1.33 -23.86 14.92
C ASN A 4 1.04 -22.68 15.87
N ALA A 5 0.98 -22.90 17.18
CA ALA A 5 0.64 -21.86 18.14
C ALA A 5 1.75 -20.80 18.28
N LEU A 6 3.01 -21.20 18.14
CA LEU A 6 4.18 -20.32 18.16
C LEU A 6 4.29 -19.47 16.88
N GLY A 7 3.90 -20.03 15.73
CA GLY A 7 3.76 -19.28 14.47
C GLY A 7 2.72 -18.16 14.58
N PHE A 8 1.56 -18.46 15.17
CA PHE A 8 0.50 -17.47 15.39
C PHE A 8 0.87 -16.37 16.39
N THR A 9 1.71 -16.64 17.39
CA THR A 9 2.10 -15.61 18.37
C THR A 9 3.17 -14.66 17.84
N SER A 10 4.09 -15.15 17.00
CA SER A 10 5.03 -14.28 16.28
C SER A 10 4.32 -13.42 15.21
N TYR A 11 3.26 -13.97 14.60
CA TYR A 11 2.45 -13.33 13.56
C TYR A 11 1.77 -12.03 14.03
N TRP A 12 1.28 -11.98 15.26
CA TRP A 12 0.58 -10.79 15.78
C TRP A 12 1.52 -9.62 16.10
N ARG A 13 2.78 -9.89 16.48
CA ARG A 13 3.73 -8.84 16.87
C ARG A 13 4.16 -7.96 15.70
N ASN A 14 4.13 -8.49 14.47
CA ASN A 14 4.44 -7.71 13.27
C ASN A 14 3.23 -6.94 12.72
N SER A 15 2.00 -7.26 13.14
CA SER A 15 0.77 -6.65 12.61
C SER A 15 0.56 -5.19 13.05
N LEU A 16 1.22 -4.73 14.14
CA LEU A 16 1.08 -3.36 14.64
C LEU A 16 1.92 -2.35 13.82
N ALA A 17 3.03 -2.81 13.21
CA ALA A 17 3.85 -1.98 12.32
C ALA A 17 3.22 -1.83 10.91
N ASP A 18 2.25 -2.69 10.57
CA ASP A 18 1.57 -2.73 9.27
C ASP A 18 0.28 -1.89 9.21
N ALA A 19 -0.11 -1.19 10.27
CA ALA A 19 -1.43 -0.55 10.37
C ALA A 19 -1.70 0.54 9.30
N GLU A 20 -0.66 1.18 8.75
CA GLU A 20 -0.80 2.17 7.67
C GLU A 20 -0.52 1.61 6.26
N SER A 21 0.29 0.54 6.15
CA SER A 21 0.68 -0.09 4.87
C SER A 21 -0.02 -1.42 4.54
N GLY A 22 -0.84 -1.94 5.46
CA GLY A 22 -1.23 -3.35 5.50
C GLY A 22 -2.33 -3.80 4.55
N LYS A 23 -2.91 -2.90 3.74
CA LYS A 23 -4.02 -3.23 2.83
C LYS A 23 -3.67 -2.95 1.37
N GLY A 24 -3.71 -4.01 0.57
CA GLY A 24 -3.51 -4.01 -0.87
C GLY A 24 -4.75 -4.42 -1.65
N SER A 25 -5.70 -5.10 -1.00
CA SER A 25 -6.98 -5.55 -1.57
C SER A 25 -8.10 -4.56 -1.27
N PHE A 26 -8.83 -4.11 -2.27
CA PHE A 26 -9.94 -3.15 -2.10
C PHE A 26 -11.18 -3.55 -2.90
N GLU A 27 -12.34 -3.05 -2.46
CA GLU A 27 -13.59 -3.13 -3.21
C GLU A 27 -13.70 -1.96 -4.19
N ARG A 28 -14.54 -2.10 -5.21
CA ARG A 28 -14.74 -1.03 -6.21
C ARG A 28 -15.24 0.28 -5.61
N LYS A 29 -16.00 0.20 -4.51
CA LYS A 29 -16.50 1.37 -3.76
C LYS A 29 -15.38 2.17 -3.09
N ASP A 30 -14.24 1.55 -2.82
CA ASP A 30 -13.09 2.20 -2.18
C ASP A 30 -12.32 3.07 -3.17
N ALA A 31 -12.47 2.84 -4.49
CA ALA A 31 -11.79 3.61 -5.53
C ALA A 31 -12.03 5.12 -5.44
N LYS A 32 -13.21 5.52 -4.94
CA LYS A 32 -13.58 6.93 -4.76
C LYS A 32 -12.70 7.66 -3.74
N ASN A 33 -12.03 6.92 -2.86
CA ASN A 33 -11.14 7.47 -1.84
C ASN A 33 -9.70 7.65 -2.37
N PHE A 34 -9.39 7.13 -3.55
CA PHE A 34 -8.07 7.29 -4.16
C PHE A 34 -8.00 8.57 -5.00
N THR A 35 -7.02 9.41 -4.67
CA THR A 35 -6.63 10.52 -5.55
C THR A 35 -5.78 9.97 -6.68
N HIS A 36 -6.25 10.14 -7.92
CA HIS A 36 -5.48 9.76 -9.09
C HIS A 36 -4.46 10.85 -9.43
N TRP A 37 -3.18 10.46 -9.48
CA TRP A 37 -2.12 11.34 -9.94
C TRP A 37 -1.92 11.19 -11.45
N HIS A 38 -2.28 12.23 -12.19
CA HIS A 38 -1.96 12.36 -13.61
C HIS A 38 -0.62 13.08 -13.78
N GLY A 39 0.19 12.70 -14.77
CA GLY A 39 1.43 13.42 -15.06
C GLY A 39 2.59 13.18 -14.09
N ILE A 40 2.75 11.93 -13.61
CA ILE A 40 3.86 11.51 -12.71
C ILE A 40 5.24 12.01 -13.20
N ALA A 41 5.45 12.10 -14.51
CA ALA A 41 6.69 12.58 -15.12
C ALA A 41 7.06 14.02 -14.73
N ALA A 42 6.09 14.85 -14.34
CA ALA A 42 6.35 16.21 -13.86
C ALA A 42 6.90 16.26 -12.44
N GLY A 43 6.85 15.15 -11.69
CA GLY A 43 7.38 15.05 -10.32
C GLY A 43 6.66 15.91 -9.28
N ARG A 44 5.52 16.52 -9.66
CA ARG A 44 4.76 17.48 -8.84
C ARG A 44 3.27 17.25 -9.00
N LEU A 45 2.52 17.32 -7.90
CA LEU A 45 1.06 17.28 -7.90
C LEU A 45 0.46 18.64 -8.24
N ASP A 46 -0.72 18.62 -8.88
CA ASP A 46 -1.49 19.83 -9.17
C ASP A 46 -1.95 20.52 -7.87
N GLU A 47 -1.96 21.85 -7.87
CA GLU A 47 -2.36 22.67 -6.72
C GLU A 47 -3.75 22.29 -6.17
N ALA A 48 -4.69 21.95 -7.05
CA ALA A 48 -6.02 21.49 -6.67
C ALA A 48 -6.02 20.16 -5.90
N ILE A 49 -5.05 19.28 -6.15
CA ILE A 49 -4.86 18.04 -5.40
C ILE A 49 -4.19 18.36 -4.07
N VAL A 50 -3.11 19.15 -4.10
CA VAL A 50 -2.36 19.53 -2.89
C VAL A 50 -3.27 20.21 -1.87
N SER A 51 -4.09 21.16 -2.31
CA SER A 51 -5.07 21.86 -1.46
C SER A 51 -6.03 20.91 -0.73
N LYS A 52 -6.41 19.78 -1.34
CA LYS A 52 -7.27 18.78 -0.69
C LYS A 52 -6.55 18.04 0.44
N PHE A 53 -5.26 17.73 0.27
CA PHE A 53 -4.47 17.03 1.28
C PHE A 53 -4.13 17.92 2.48
N PHE A 54 -3.94 19.22 2.28
CA PHE A 54 -3.68 20.18 3.36
C PHE A 54 -4.94 20.82 3.96
N LYS A 55 -6.13 20.35 3.59
CA LYS A 55 -7.38 20.94 4.08
C LYS A 55 -7.54 20.68 5.58
N GLY A 56 -7.51 21.75 6.37
CA GLY A 56 -7.63 21.68 7.83
C GLY A 56 -6.28 21.64 8.56
N GLU A 57 -5.18 21.51 7.83
CA GLU A 57 -3.84 21.69 8.36
C GLU A 57 -3.54 23.18 8.58
N LYS A 58 -2.75 23.49 9.60
CA LYS A 58 -2.29 24.86 9.87
C LYS A 58 -1.33 25.32 8.77
N ASP A 59 -1.26 26.63 8.56
CA ASP A 59 -0.42 27.23 7.51
C ASP A 59 1.08 26.95 7.69
N ASP A 60 1.54 26.66 8.91
CA ASP A 60 2.93 26.30 9.25
C ASP A 60 3.26 24.81 9.02
N VAL A 61 2.27 23.97 8.69
CA VAL A 61 2.50 22.56 8.31
C VAL A 61 3.08 22.51 6.90
N GLU A 62 4.35 22.15 6.76
CA GLU A 62 5.05 22.12 5.46
C GLU A 62 4.77 20.85 4.65
N THR A 63 4.55 19.74 5.35
CA THR A 63 4.32 18.42 4.74
C THR A 63 3.22 17.63 5.43
N VAL A 64 2.59 16.72 4.68
CA VAL A 64 1.63 15.74 5.21
C VAL A 64 2.00 14.33 4.76
N ASP A 65 1.70 13.34 5.59
CA ASP A 65 1.89 11.93 5.25
C ASP A 65 0.89 11.47 4.20
N VAL A 66 1.38 10.80 3.16
CA VAL A 66 0.57 10.20 2.11
C VAL A 66 1.05 8.80 1.76
N ILE A 67 0.18 8.03 1.11
CA ILE A 67 0.49 6.68 0.64
C ILE A 67 0.43 6.66 -0.89
N LEU A 68 1.55 6.29 -1.51
CA LEU A 68 1.65 6.07 -2.95
C LEU A 68 1.34 4.62 -3.30
N ARG A 69 0.52 4.44 -4.35
CA ARG A 69 0.13 3.13 -4.91
C ARG A 69 0.44 3.10 -6.41
N PRO A 70 1.72 2.91 -6.81
CA PRO A 70 2.17 3.11 -8.18
C PRO A 70 1.60 2.08 -9.19
N LYS A 71 1.12 0.94 -8.69
CA LYS A 71 0.45 -0.09 -9.49
C LYS A 71 -0.93 -0.34 -8.90
N VAL A 72 -1.94 -0.17 -9.75
CA VAL A 72 -3.35 -0.39 -9.41
C VAL A 72 -3.95 -1.29 -10.48
N TYR A 73 -4.42 -2.46 -10.09
CA TYR A 73 -5.05 -3.44 -10.97
C TYR A 73 -6.53 -3.53 -10.65
N PHE A 74 -7.37 -3.42 -11.66
CA PHE A 74 -8.81 -3.62 -11.53
C PHE A 74 -9.18 -5.00 -12.08
N ARG A 75 -9.97 -5.74 -11.33
CA ARG A 75 -10.52 -7.02 -11.78
C ARG A 75 -11.47 -6.79 -12.97
N LEU A 76 -11.24 -7.54 -14.04
CA LEU A 76 -12.13 -7.53 -15.21
C LEU A 76 -13.38 -8.36 -14.92
N LEU A 77 -14.56 -7.81 -15.21
CA LEU A 77 -15.82 -8.54 -15.15
C LEU A 77 -16.06 -9.21 -16.51
N GLN A 78 -16.03 -10.55 -16.58
CA GLN A 78 -16.37 -11.28 -17.80
C GLN A 78 -17.81 -11.80 -17.72
N HIS A 79 -18.65 -11.44 -18.68
CA HIS A 79 -20.07 -11.84 -18.80
C HIS A 79 -20.99 -11.49 -17.61
N GLY A 80 -20.73 -10.37 -16.93
CA GLY A 80 -21.68 -9.79 -15.95
C GLY A 80 -21.97 -10.65 -14.71
N LYS A 81 -21.28 -11.78 -14.53
CA LYS A 81 -21.34 -12.60 -13.33
C LYS A 81 -20.05 -12.42 -12.55
N ASP A 82 -20.18 -11.89 -11.35
CA ASP A 82 -19.10 -11.79 -10.37
C ASP A 82 -18.74 -13.20 -9.91
N ARG A 83 -17.82 -13.87 -10.61
CA ARG A 83 -17.22 -15.11 -10.12
C ARG A 83 -16.14 -14.72 -9.14
N SER A 84 -16.55 -14.26 -7.95
CA SER A 84 -15.65 -13.87 -6.87
C SER A 84 -15.05 -15.14 -6.23
N ALA A 85 -14.05 -15.73 -6.87
CA ALA A 85 -13.23 -16.78 -6.27
C ALA A 85 -12.23 -16.19 -5.25
N GLY A 86 -12.74 -15.33 -4.34
CA GLY A 86 -11.97 -14.65 -3.30
C GLY A 86 -11.00 -13.55 -3.74
N ALA A 87 -10.95 -13.21 -5.04
CA ALA A 87 -10.19 -12.07 -5.54
C ALA A 87 -10.88 -10.73 -5.22
N PRO A 88 -10.14 -9.68 -4.82
CA PRO A 88 -10.70 -8.34 -4.64
C PRO A 88 -11.01 -7.67 -5.99
N ASP A 89 -11.78 -6.59 -5.96
CA ASP A 89 -12.05 -5.78 -7.14
C ASP A 89 -10.84 -4.98 -7.60
N ILE A 90 -10.01 -4.56 -6.65
CA ILE A 90 -8.82 -3.75 -6.88
C ILE A 90 -7.66 -4.33 -6.08
N VAL A 91 -6.51 -4.44 -6.73
CA VAL A 91 -5.25 -4.87 -6.13
C VAL A 91 -4.21 -3.78 -6.30
N THR A 92 -3.58 -3.39 -5.20
CA THR A 92 -2.46 -2.44 -5.16
C THR A 92 -1.27 -3.11 -4.48
N PRO A 93 -0.40 -3.78 -5.25
CA PRO A 93 0.60 -4.70 -4.68
C PRO A 93 1.83 -3.99 -4.11
N ILE A 94 1.98 -2.69 -4.38
CA ILE A 94 3.10 -1.89 -3.91
C ILE A 94 2.52 -0.67 -3.19
N VAL A 95 2.99 -0.47 -1.97
CA VAL A 95 2.62 0.65 -1.10
C VAL A 95 3.89 1.35 -0.68
N THR A 96 3.95 2.66 -0.88
CA THR A 96 5.11 3.47 -0.50
C THR A 96 4.62 4.67 0.31
N PRO A 97 4.87 4.71 1.63
CA PRO A 97 4.65 5.92 2.42
C PRO A 97 5.55 7.04 1.89
N ALA A 98 5.03 8.26 1.84
CA ALA A 98 5.72 9.43 1.33
C ALA A 98 5.26 10.68 2.06
N LEU A 99 6.07 11.74 2.02
CA LEU A 99 5.66 13.08 2.44
C LEU A 99 5.24 13.88 1.22
N LEU A 100 4.12 14.60 1.32
CA LEU A 100 3.67 15.57 0.33
C LEU A 100 3.92 16.98 0.86
N SER A 101 4.67 17.82 0.14
CA SER A 101 4.84 19.23 0.49
C SER A 101 3.71 20.12 -0.03
N ARG A 102 3.60 21.33 0.53
CA ARG A 102 2.66 22.37 0.05
C ARG A 102 2.92 22.82 -1.38
N GLU A 103 4.14 22.69 -1.86
CA GLU A 103 4.49 22.95 -3.26
C GLU A 103 4.04 21.79 -4.16
N GLY A 104 3.70 20.62 -3.62
CA GLY A 104 3.24 19.46 -4.38
C GLY A 104 4.33 18.45 -4.69
N PHE A 105 5.50 18.54 -4.06
CA PHE A 105 6.55 17.52 -4.19
C PHE A 105 6.24 16.32 -3.31
N LEU A 106 6.56 15.14 -3.82
CA LEU A 106 6.42 13.87 -3.10
C LEU A 106 7.80 13.33 -2.76
N TYR A 107 7.99 12.98 -1.49
CA TYR A 107 9.23 12.42 -0.95
C TYR A 107 8.97 11.00 -0.44
N PRO A 108 9.19 9.97 -1.28
CA PRO A 108 9.02 8.58 -0.89
C PRO A 108 9.96 8.20 0.26
N THR A 109 9.41 7.50 1.24
CA THR A 109 10.20 6.88 2.31
C THR A 109 10.77 5.53 1.83
N PRO A 110 11.84 5.03 2.48
CA PRO A 110 12.37 3.69 2.20
C PRO A 110 11.42 2.56 2.65
N ALA A 111 10.30 2.87 3.30
CA ALA A 111 9.33 1.90 3.81
C ALA A 111 8.39 1.34 2.73
N THR A 112 8.86 1.21 1.49
CA THR A 112 8.07 0.56 0.43
C THR A 112 7.85 -0.91 0.77
N SER A 113 6.60 -1.37 0.64
CA SER A 113 6.19 -2.70 1.03
C SER A 113 5.18 -3.33 0.08
N ILE A 114 5.09 -4.65 0.15
CA ILE A 114 3.97 -5.42 -0.36
C ILE A 114 2.98 -5.61 0.80
N PRO A 115 1.70 -5.24 0.66
CA PRO A 115 0.70 -5.40 1.71
C PRO A 115 0.54 -6.84 2.19
N ARG A 116 0.45 -7.03 3.52
CA ARG A 116 0.36 -8.36 4.13
C ARG A 116 -0.90 -9.13 3.72
N ASP A 117 -1.99 -8.44 3.42
CA ASP A 117 -3.25 -9.05 2.95
C ASP A 117 -3.16 -9.66 1.54
N LEU A 118 -2.04 -9.46 0.83
CA LEU A 118 -1.75 -10.07 -0.46
C LEU A 118 -0.71 -11.21 -0.36
N LEU A 119 -0.17 -11.50 0.82
CA LEU A 119 0.92 -12.45 1.03
C LEU A 119 0.45 -13.65 1.85
N GLU A 120 0.79 -14.85 1.42
CA GLU A 120 0.50 -16.08 2.15
C GLU A 120 1.34 -16.20 3.44
N PRO A 121 0.84 -16.90 4.48
CA PRO A 121 -0.44 -17.61 4.53
C PRO A 121 -1.65 -16.66 4.65
N LEU A 122 -2.74 -17.02 3.98
CA LEU A 122 -4.07 -16.36 4.01
C LEU A 122 -5.18 -17.42 4.17
N PRO A 123 -6.42 -17.03 4.54
CA PRO A 123 -7.56 -17.95 4.55
C PRO A 123 -7.72 -18.67 3.20
N LYS A 124 -8.15 -19.94 3.25
CA LYS A 124 -8.31 -20.76 2.04
C LYS A 124 -9.24 -20.07 1.03
N GLY A 125 -8.75 -19.91 -0.21
CA GLY A 125 -9.50 -19.27 -1.29
C GLY A 125 -9.37 -17.74 -1.33
N ALA A 126 -8.59 -17.12 -0.44
CA ALA A 126 -8.19 -15.73 -0.58
C ALA A 126 -7.20 -15.54 -1.74
N PHE A 127 -7.21 -14.36 -2.33
CA PHE A 127 -6.26 -13.99 -3.37
C PHE A 127 -4.90 -13.61 -2.77
N SER A 128 -3.85 -14.21 -3.29
CA SER A 128 -2.46 -13.96 -2.94
C SER A 128 -1.63 -13.65 -4.19
N ILE A 129 -0.52 -12.94 -4.00
CA ILE A 129 0.47 -12.68 -5.06
C ILE A 129 1.85 -13.25 -4.72
N GLY A 130 2.01 -13.89 -3.57
CA GLY A 130 3.26 -14.46 -3.09
C GLY A 130 3.18 -14.86 -1.61
N GLU A 131 4.32 -15.22 -1.03
CA GLU A 131 4.45 -15.67 0.34
C GLU A 131 5.21 -14.66 1.21
N ILE A 132 4.78 -14.48 2.46
CA ILE A 132 5.46 -13.56 3.40
C ILE A 132 6.92 -13.97 3.64
N GLY A 133 7.22 -15.27 3.67
CA GLY A 133 8.59 -15.76 3.88
C GLY A 133 9.54 -15.39 2.74
N GLN A 134 9.04 -15.34 1.50
CA GLN A 134 9.84 -14.90 0.34
C GLN A 134 10.10 -13.39 0.38
N TYR A 135 9.06 -12.62 0.72
CA TYR A 135 9.17 -11.18 0.88
C TYR A 135 10.13 -10.79 2.01
N ASP A 136 10.01 -11.42 3.18
CA ASP A 136 10.90 -11.18 4.31
C ASP A 136 12.35 -11.52 3.97
N LYS A 137 12.59 -12.68 3.34
CA LYS A 137 13.91 -13.06 2.85
C LYS A 137 14.48 -12.03 1.89
N TYR A 138 13.67 -11.50 0.98
CA TYR A 138 14.09 -10.44 0.06
C TYR A 138 14.51 -9.19 0.81
N LYS A 139 13.69 -8.69 1.75
CA LYS A 139 14.00 -7.50 2.55
C LYS A 139 15.24 -7.66 3.41
N THR A 140 15.50 -8.85 3.95
CA THR A 140 16.70 -9.12 4.76
C THR A 140 17.97 -9.19 3.91
N THR A 141 17.88 -9.66 2.65
CA THR A 141 19.05 -9.86 1.78
C THR A 141 19.35 -8.66 0.88
N HIS A 142 18.37 -7.78 0.67
CA HIS A 142 18.49 -6.61 -0.19
C HIS A 142 18.21 -5.35 0.64
N THR A 143 19.20 -4.94 1.44
CA THR A 143 19.13 -3.69 2.20
C THR A 143 19.00 -2.51 1.24
N THR A 144 17.89 -1.78 1.35
CA THR A 144 17.71 -0.52 0.63
C THR A 144 18.39 0.58 1.43
N PHE A 145 19.52 1.10 0.93
CA PHE A 145 20.18 2.26 1.52
C PHE A 145 19.52 3.54 1.00
N LEU A 146 19.22 4.47 1.90
CA LEU A 146 18.90 5.84 1.50
C LEU A 146 20.20 6.62 1.42
N TYR A 147 20.51 7.19 0.26
CA TYR A 147 21.45 8.30 0.21
C TYR A 147 20.70 9.52 0.76
N GLN A 148 21.12 10.02 1.92
CA GLN A 148 20.75 11.38 2.33
C GLN A 148 21.43 12.34 1.36
N LEU A 149 20.64 13.09 0.60
CA LEU A 149 21.08 14.28 -0.14
C LEU A 149 21.04 15.49 0.79
#